data_AF-A0A7S3BQG9-F1
#
_entry.id   AF-A0A7S3BQG9-F1
#
_cell.length_a   1.000
_cell.length_b   1.000
_cell.length_c   1.000
_cell.angle_alpha   90.00
_cell.angle_beta   90.00
_cell.angle_gamma   90.00
#
_symmetry.space_group_name_H-M   'P 1'
#
loop_
_entity.id
_entity.type
_entity.pdbx_description
1 polymer ?
#
loop_
_entity_poly.entity_id
_entity_poly.type
_entity_poly.pdbx_seq_one_letter_code
_entity_poly.pdbx_strand_id
1 'polypeptide(L)'
;RVFVVGEDEWYGGGLDLTPSYVDADDCTHFHAELCRLCNLHGTPTTYAEMKATCDDYFYLPARGEHRGVGGVFFDDLKADWAPVFAEALLDSALAEDGPYMPIVRRRLPLECSEAQKQWQLLRRGRYIEFNLLYDRGVKFGLSPESVERVLVSSPPLVAFKYKAEPLPGTAEAETLEVLRRPREWVSLGDQPDGRTADSR
;
A
#
# COMPACT_ATOMS: atom_id res chain seq x y z
N ARG A 1 -1.22 -9.42 -11.15
CA ARG A 1 -1.00 -10.84 -11.53
C ARG A 1 -2.30 -11.40 -12.08
N VAL A 2 -2.21 -12.36 -12.99
CA VAL A 2 -3.37 -13.09 -13.55
C VAL A 2 -3.16 -14.58 -13.32
N PHE A 3 -4.23 -15.30 -13.00
CA PHE A 3 -4.25 -16.75 -12.96
C PHE A 3 -5.28 -17.25 -13.97
N VAL A 4 -4.91 -18.27 -14.75
CA VAL A 4 -5.77 -18.89 -15.75
C VAL A 4 -5.79 -20.39 -15.50
N VAL A 5 -6.97 -20.95 -15.28
CA VAL A 5 -7.20 -22.38 -15.08
C VAL A 5 -8.35 -22.84 -15.97
N GLY A 6 -8.03 -23.47 -17.09
CA GLY A 6 -9.03 -23.80 -18.10
C GLY A 6 -9.62 -22.52 -18.71
N GLU A 7 -10.93 -22.34 -18.56
CA GLU A 7 -11.65 -21.13 -18.99
C GLU A 7 -11.82 -20.09 -17.86
N ASP A 8 -11.44 -20.43 -16.61
CA ASP A 8 -11.47 -19.50 -15.49
C ASP A 8 -10.24 -18.58 -15.51
N GLU A 9 -10.47 -17.26 -15.42
CA GLU A 9 -9.45 -16.23 -15.28
C GLU A 9 -9.77 -15.31 -14.10
N TRP A 10 -8.76 -14.96 -13.30
CA TRP A 10 -8.90 -13.97 -12.24
C TRP A 10 -7.62 -13.16 -11.98
N TYR A 11 -7.83 -11.94 -11.51
CA TYR A 11 -6.78 -10.96 -11.27
C TYR A 11 -6.57 -10.75 -9.78
N GLY A 12 -5.31 -10.57 -9.41
CA GLY A 12 -4.91 -10.12 -8.08
C GLY A 12 -3.83 -9.05 -8.16
N GLY A 13 -3.83 -8.11 -7.23
CA GLY A 13 -2.92 -6.98 -7.26
C GLY A 13 -3.20 -5.99 -6.15
N GLY A 14 -2.44 -4.90 -6.18
CA GLY A 14 -2.57 -3.84 -5.21
C GLY A 14 -1.40 -2.87 -5.30
N LEU A 15 -1.59 -1.72 -4.68
CA LEU A 15 -0.56 -0.72 -4.49
C LEU A 15 -0.75 -0.13 -3.10
N ASP A 16 0.27 -0.25 -2.24
CA ASP A 16 0.27 0.22 -0.86
C ASP A 16 1.49 1.07 -0.54
N LEU A 17 1.37 1.96 0.45
CA LEU A 17 2.45 2.87 0.86
C LEU A 17 2.92 2.52 2.28
N THR A 18 4.23 2.30 2.43
CA THR A 18 4.87 1.98 3.73
C THR A 18 5.87 3.07 4.15
N PRO A 19 5.41 4.19 4.74
CA PRO A 19 6.29 5.27 5.17
C PRO A 19 7.06 4.90 6.45
N SER A 20 8.29 5.44 6.58
CA SER A 20 9.00 5.41 7.88
C SER A 20 8.50 6.49 8.83
N TYR A 21 8.09 7.63 8.29
CA TYR A 21 7.41 8.73 8.98
C TYR A 21 6.15 9.06 8.21
N VAL A 22 5.00 9.04 8.87
CA VAL A 22 3.73 9.37 8.24
C VAL A 22 3.65 10.87 8.01
N ASP A 23 3.45 11.25 6.76
CA ASP A 23 3.13 12.62 6.36
C ASP A 23 1.71 12.65 5.79
N ALA A 24 0.88 13.55 6.30
CA ALA A 24 -0.54 13.56 5.99
C ALA A 24 -0.84 13.92 4.52
N ASP A 25 -0.08 14.86 3.96
CA ASP A 25 -0.28 15.33 2.59
C ASP A 25 0.16 14.26 1.59
N ASP A 26 1.26 13.56 1.87
CA ASP A 26 1.72 12.45 1.02
C ASP A 26 0.71 11.30 0.98
N CYS A 27 0.18 10.92 2.13
CA CYS A 27 -0.80 9.85 2.21
C CYS A 27 -2.12 10.28 1.56
N THR A 28 -2.54 11.53 1.74
CA THR A 28 -3.73 12.07 1.07
C THR A 28 -3.56 12.06 -0.46
N HIS A 29 -2.42 12.52 -0.97
CA HIS A 29 -2.07 12.46 -2.40
C HIS A 29 -2.14 11.02 -2.92
N PHE A 30 -1.45 10.09 -2.26
CA PHE A 30 -1.40 8.68 -2.65
C PHE A 30 -2.80 8.07 -2.75
N HIS A 31 -3.61 8.27 -1.71
CA HIS A 31 -4.96 7.72 -1.63
C HIS A 31 -5.95 8.42 -2.57
N ALA A 32 -5.76 9.70 -2.88
CA ALA A 32 -6.57 10.44 -3.85
C ALA A 32 -6.36 9.94 -5.28
N GLU A 33 -5.11 9.70 -5.68
CA GLU A 33 -4.82 9.14 -7.01
C GLU A 33 -5.36 7.71 -7.16
N LEU A 34 -5.24 6.89 -6.11
CA LEU A 34 -5.84 5.55 -6.10
C LEU A 34 -7.37 5.61 -6.18
N CYS A 35 -8.00 6.53 -5.43
CA CYS A 35 -9.45 6.73 -5.49
C CYS A 35 -9.90 7.16 -6.90
N ARG A 36 -9.19 8.12 -7.51
CA ARG A 36 -9.45 8.57 -8.88
C ARG A 36 -9.34 7.43 -9.89
N LEU A 37 -8.32 6.59 -9.77
CA LEU A 37 -8.13 5.43 -10.64
C LEU A 37 -9.27 4.42 -10.49
N CYS A 38 -9.64 4.08 -9.25
CA CYS A 38 -10.79 3.23 -8.98
C CYS A 38 -12.08 3.82 -9.57
N ASN A 39 -12.30 5.13 -9.50
CA ASN A 39 -13.50 5.77 -10.05
C ASN A 39 -13.54 5.77 -11.58
N LEU A 40 -12.38 5.85 -12.25
CA LEU A 40 -12.30 5.80 -13.71
C LEU A 40 -12.68 4.42 -14.28
N HIS A 41 -12.40 3.35 -13.51
CA HIS A 41 -12.59 1.96 -13.94
C HIS A 41 -13.68 1.21 -13.14
N GLY A 42 -14.33 1.88 -12.20
CA GLY A 42 -15.09 1.25 -11.13
C GLY A 42 -16.52 0.90 -11.52
N THR A 43 -16.75 -0.37 -11.86
CA THR A 43 -18.04 -1.06 -11.65
C THR A 43 -17.83 -2.58 -11.67
N PRO A 44 -17.96 -3.34 -10.56
CA PRO A 44 -18.69 -2.99 -9.33
C PRO A 44 -17.84 -2.70 -8.08
N THR A 45 -16.51 -2.88 -8.10
CA THR A 45 -15.69 -2.71 -6.88
C THR A 45 -15.29 -1.25 -6.67
N THR A 46 -15.52 -0.74 -5.46
CA THR A 46 -15.17 0.65 -5.11
C THR A 46 -13.78 0.77 -4.49
N TYR A 47 -13.21 1.98 -4.52
CA TYR A 47 -12.01 2.31 -3.77
C TYR A 47 -12.12 1.93 -2.28
N ALA A 48 -13.29 2.16 -1.66
CA ALA A 48 -13.50 1.87 -0.24
C ALA A 48 -13.33 0.39 0.08
N GLU A 49 -13.87 -0.51 -0.76
CA GLU A 49 -13.73 -1.95 -0.60
C GLU A 49 -12.27 -2.41 -0.78
N MET A 50 -11.59 -1.91 -1.80
CA MET A 50 -10.18 -2.25 -2.04
C MET A 50 -9.26 -1.71 -0.95
N LYS A 51 -9.57 -0.53 -0.39
CA LYS A 51 -8.83 0.06 0.72
C LYS A 51 -9.02 -0.73 2.00
N ALA A 52 -10.26 -1.08 2.35
CA ALA A 52 -10.54 -1.94 3.51
C ALA A 52 -9.80 -3.28 3.39
N THR A 53 -9.84 -3.89 2.21
CA THR A 53 -9.12 -5.14 1.93
C THR A 53 -7.61 -4.96 2.09
N CYS A 54 -7.06 -3.82 1.68
CA CYS A 54 -5.64 -3.49 1.83
C CYS A 54 -5.24 -3.38 3.31
N ASP A 55 -6.03 -2.66 4.11
CA ASP A 55 -5.78 -2.50 5.54
C ASP A 55 -5.81 -3.86 6.27
N ASP A 56 -6.80 -4.69 5.97
CA ASP A 56 -6.94 -6.03 6.54
C ASP A 56 -5.78 -6.96 6.14
N TYR A 57 -5.36 -6.91 4.88
CA TYR A 57 -4.30 -7.78 4.36
C TYR A 57 -2.94 -7.45 4.97
N PHE A 58 -2.59 -6.16 5.09
CA PHE A 58 -1.26 -5.70 5.54
C PHE A 58 -1.16 -5.47 7.05
N TYR A 59 -1.91 -6.22 7.85
CA TYR A 59 -1.87 -6.18 9.31
C TYR A 59 -0.83 -7.16 9.89
N LEU A 60 -0.09 -6.75 10.94
CA LEU A 60 0.85 -7.59 11.69
C LEU A 60 0.26 -7.94 13.06
N PRO A 61 -0.39 -9.12 13.23
CA PRO A 61 -1.10 -9.45 14.47
C PRO A 61 -0.23 -9.43 15.73
N ALA A 62 1.03 -9.89 15.64
CA ALA A 62 1.93 -9.94 16.79
C ALA A 62 2.45 -8.54 17.22
N ARG A 63 2.26 -7.53 16.36
CA ARG A 63 2.68 -6.14 16.63
C ARG A 63 1.50 -5.21 16.92
N GLY A 64 0.28 -5.61 16.54
CA GLY A 64 -0.89 -4.76 16.67
C GLY A 64 -0.85 -3.52 15.79
N GLU A 65 -0.16 -3.59 14.64
CA GLU A 65 0.01 -2.47 13.70
C GLU A 65 -0.06 -2.95 12.26
N HIS A 66 -0.43 -2.05 11.35
CA HIS A 66 -0.36 -2.24 9.91
C HIS A 66 1.06 -1.97 9.41
N ARG A 67 1.43 -2.64 8.31
CA ARG A 67 2.75 -2.50 7.67
C ARG A 67 3.01 -1.05 7.27
N GLY A 68 1.99 -0.40 6.72
CA GLY A 68 2.00 0.95 6.18
C GLY A 68 0.65 1.63 6.34
N VAL A 69 0.38 2.63 5.50
CA VAL A 69 -0.83 3.46 5.55
C VAL A 69 -1.97 2.94 4.65
N GLY A 70 -1.79 1.74 4.10
CA GLY A 70 -2.76 1.10 3.20
C GLY A 70 -2.57 1.55 1.75
N GLY A 71 -3.66 1.45 1.00
CA GLY A 71 -3.70 1.70 -0.43
C GLY A 71 -4.90 0.99 -1.05
N VAL A 72 -4.70 0.27 -2.15
CA VAL A 72 -5.71 -0.63 -2.72
C VAL A 72 -5.17 -2.04 -2.80
N PHE A 73 -6.01 -3.04 -2.52
CA PHE A 73 -5.68 -4.44 -2.68
C PHE A 73 -6.91 -5.20 -3.20
N PHE A 74 -6.67 -6.14 -4.10
CA PHE A 74 -7.69 -7.03 -4.65
C PHE A 74 -7.08 -8.41 -4.95
N ASP A 75 -7.88 -9.44 -4.75
CA ASP A 75 -7.55 -10.82 -5.08
C ASP A 75 -8.81 -11.48 -5.64
N ASP A 76 -8.65 -12.55 -6.43
CA ASP A 76 -9.77 -13.30 -7.01
C ASP A 76 -10.78 -12.43 -7.81
N LEU A 77 -10.30 -11.34 -8.43
CA LEU A 77 -11.13 -10.41 -9.19
C LEU A 77 -11.41 -10.97 -10.60
N LYS A 78 -12.66 -11.38 -10.84
CA LYS A 78 -13.14 -12.01 -12.09
C LYS A 78 -13.93 -11.09 -13.03
N ALA A 79 -13.94 -9.79 -12.76
CA ALA A 79 -14.80 -8.88 -13.53
C ALA A 79 -14.19 -8.52 -14.89
N ASP A 80 -15.02 -8.25 -15.90
CA ASP A 80 -14.58 -7.94 -17.27
C ASP A 80 -13.64 -6.72 -17.36
N TRP A 81 -13.74 -5.78 -16.41
CA TRP A 81 -12.87 -4.60 -16.33
C TRP A 81 -11.55 -4.86 -15.58
N ALA A 82 -11.40 -6.01 -14.91
CA ALA A 82 -10.25 -6.34 -14.09
C ALA A 82 -8.91 -6.29 -14.86
N PRO A 83 -8.80 -6.77 -16.12
CA PRO A 83 -7.57 -6.64 -16.89
C PRO A 83 -7.14 -5.18 -17.06
N VAL A 84 -8.09 -4.33 -17.49
CA VAL A 84 -7.84 -2.91 -17.77
C VAL A 84 -7.47 -2.16 -16.50
N PHE A 85 -8.16 -2.43 -15.39
CA PHE A 85 -7.81 -1.82 -14.11
C PHE A 85 -6.46 -2.27 -13.57
N ALA A 86 -6.13 -3.56 -13.69
CA ALA A 86 -4.85 -4.08 -13.23
C ALA A 86 -3.68 -3.48 -14.03
N GLU A 87 -3.84 -3.30 -15.34
CA GLU A 87 -2.87 -2.62 -16.21
C GLU A 87 -2.76 -1.14 -15.84
N ALA A 88 -3.89 -0.44 -15.71
CA ALA A 88 -3.90 0.98 -15.34
C ALA A 88 -3.28 1.25 -13.96
N LEU A 89 -3.48 0.35 -12.99
CA LEU A 89 -2.85 0.44 -11.67
C LEU A 89 -1.33 0.28 -11.78
N LEU A 90 -0.86 -0.69 -12.56
CA LEU A 90 0.57 -0.91 -12.80
C LEU A 90 1.23 0.30 -13.48
N ASP A 91 0.61 0.81 -14.54
CA ASP A 91 1.11 1.96 -15.29
C ASP A 91 1.16 3.22 -14.41
N SER A 92 0.17 3.40 -13.54
CA SER A 92 0.12 4.54 -12.64
C SER A 92 1.23 4.51 -11.57
N ALA A 93 1.64 3.32 -11.10
CA ALA A 93 2.43 3.17 -9.87
C ALA A 93 3.73 3.98 -9.86
N LEU A 94 4.41 4.09 -11.01
CA LEU A 94 5.65 4.87 -11.18
C LEU A 94 5.52 5.99 -12.22
N ALA A 95 4.29 6.34 -12.63
CA ALA A 95 4.06 7.50 -13.48
C ALA A 95 4.51 8.79 -12.76
N GLU A 96 5.03 9.76 -13.52
CA GLU A 96 5.58 11.01 -12.97
C GLU A 96 4.55 11.80 -12.15
N ASP A 97 3.29 11.77 -12.59
CA ASP A 97 2.11 12.36 -11.96
C ASP A 97 1.27 11.35 -11.16
N GLY A 98 1.75 10.11 -11.03
CA GLY A 98 1.08 9.03 -10.33
C GLY A 98 1.08 9.17 -8.79
N PRO A 99 0.65 8.13 -8.07
CA PRO A 99 0.55 8.15 -6.62
C PRO A 99 1.91 8.22 -5.91
N TYR A 100 3.00 7.69 -6.49
CA TYR A 100 4.28 7.55 -5.79
C TYR A 100 5.35 8.60 -6.14
N MET A 101 5.58 8.87 -7.44
CA MET A 101 6.69 9.73 -7.86
C MET A 101 6.64 11.17 -7.31
N PRO A 102 5.47 11.84 -7.19
CA PRO A 102 5.38 13.14 -6.52
C PRO A 102 5.85 13.11 -5.06
N ILE A 103 5.59 12.03 -4.32
CA ILE A 103 6.06 11.84 -2.95
C ILE A 103 7.57 11.73 -2.93
N VAL A 104 8.16 10.89 -3.80
CA VAL A 104 9.61 10.74 -3.90
C VAL A 104 10.28 12.09 -4.18
N ARG A 105 9.76 12.87 -5.14
CA ARG A 105 10.31 14.19 -5.49
C ARG A 105 10.29 15.17 -4.31
N ARG A 106 9.23 15.15 -3.49
CA ARG A 106 9.13 15.99 -2.28
C ARG A 106 10.10 15.55 -1.17
N ARG A 107 10.30 14.24 -0.99
CA ARG A 107 11.02 13.69 0.17
C ARG A 107 12.49 13.39 -0.08
N LEU A 108 12.89 13.13 -1.32
CA LEU A 108 14.27 12.82 -1.70
C LEU A 108 15.31 13.88 -1.27
N PRO A 109 15.07 15.20 -1.36
CA PRO A 109 16.07 16.19 -0.98
C PRO A 109 16.18 16.42 0.53
N LEU A 110 15.32 15.80 1.36
CA LEU A 110 15.32 16.02 2.80
C LEU A 110 16.53 15.36 3.45
N GLU A 111 17.17 16.09 4.37
CA GLU A 111 18.25 15.53 5.18
C GLU A 111 17.71 14.48 6.16
N CYS A 112 18.46 13.39 6.32
CA CYS A 112 18.11 12.30 7.23
C CYS A 112 19.21 12.15 8.28
N SER A 113 18.86 12.44 9.53
CA SER A 113 19.75 12.21 10.66
C SER A 113 19.99 10.73 10.91
N GLU A 114 21.05 10.41 11.64
CA GLU A 114 21.34 9.02 12.02
C GLU A 114 20.20 8.39 12.83
N ALA A 115 19.58 9.16 13.73
CA ALA A 115 18.42 8.67 14.50
C ALA A 115 17.24 8.31 13.57
N GLN A 116 16.94 9.16 12.58
CA GLN A 116 15.90 8.89 11.60
C GLN A 116 16.25 7.67 10.72
N LYS A 117 17.53 7.49 10.39
CA LYS A 117 18.01 6.32 9.67
C LYS A 117 17.81 5.04 10.47
N GLN A 118 18.15 5.05 11.75
CA GLN A 118 17.93 3.91 12.64
C GLN A 118 16.44 3.57 12.77
N TRP A 119 15.58 4.59 12.87
CA TRP A 119 14.13 4.37 12.83
C TRP A 119 13.66 3.72 11.52
N GLN A 120 14.12 4.22 10.37
CA GLN A 120 13.83 3.62 9.06
C GLN A 120 14.25 2.14 9.02
N LEU A 121 15.41 1.77 9.56
CA LEU A 121 15.86 0.38 9.61
C LEU A 121 14.96 -0.51 10.46
N LEU A 122 14.43 0.01 11.58
CA LEU A 122 13.45 -0.69 12.41
C LEU A 122 12.11 -0.87 11.70
N ARG A 123 11.63 0.16 10.97
CA ARG A 123 10.42 0.06 10.14
C ARG A 123 10.60 -0.93 8.99
N ARG A 124 11.77 -0.97 8.34
CA ARG A 124 12.12 -2.02 7.36
C ARG A 124 12.16 -3.42 7.98
N GLY A 125 12.53 -3.53 9.25
CA GLY A 125 12.39 -4.74 10.05
C GLY A 125 10.94 -5.25 10.11
N ARG A 126 9.96 -4.34 10.25
CA ARG A 126 8.52 -4.71 10.18
C ARG A 126 8.09 -5.15 8.80
N TYR A 127 8.63 -4.52 7.75
CA TYR A 127 8.35 -4.93 6.38
C TYR A 127 8.76 -6.38 6.12
N ILE A 128 9.98 -6.77 6.55
CA ILE A 128 10.44 -8.16 6.40
C ILE A 128 9.72 -9.13 7.34
N GLU A 129 9.35 -8.71 8.55
CA GLU A 129 8.49 -9.51 9.44
C GLU A 129 7.18 -9.87 8.75
N PHE A 130 6.51 -8.90 8.11
CA PHE A 130 5.27 -9.16 7.39
C PHE A 130 5.49 -10.15 6.24
N ASN A 131 6.48 -9.88 5.38
CA ASN A 131 6.74 -10.70 4.21
C ASN A 131 7.07 -12.16 4.58
N LEU A 132 7.83 -12.39 5.65
CA LEU A 132 8.23 -13.75 6.04
C LEU A 132 7.16 -14.50 6.85
N LEU A 133 6.33 -13.80 7.63
CA LEU A 133 5.41 -14.44 8.57
C LEU A 133 3.95 -14.46 8.10
N TYR A 134 3.52 -13.45 7.32
CA TYR A 134 2.10 -13.20 7.03
C TYR A 134 1.78 -13.14 5.54
N ASP A 135 2.72 -12.71 4.69
CA ASP A 135 2.48 -12.61 3.25
C ASP A 135 2.20 -14.01 2.65
N ARG A 136 0.98 -14.18 2.14
CA ARG A 136 0.54 -15.43 1.51
C ARG A 136 1.38 -15.74 0.28
N GLY A 137 1.75 -14.74 -0.51
CA GLY A 137 2.54 -14.91 -1.73
C GLY A 137 3.93 -15.48 -1.45
N VAL A 138 4.56 -15.04 -0.35
CA VAL A 138 5.86 -15.55 0.11
C VAL A 138 5.71 -16.97 0.68
N LYS A 139 4.73 -17.18 1.56
CA LYS A 139 4.54 -18.46 2.25
C LYS A 139 4.26 -19.63 1.30
N PHE A 140 3.48 -19.41 0.25
CA PHE A 140 3.20 -20.43 -0.77
C PHE A 140 4.24 -20.45 -1.89
N GLY A 141 4.92 -19.33 -2.12
CA GLY A 141 5.86 -19.15 -3.22
C GLY A 141 7.29 -19.58 -2.91
N LEU A 142 7.67 -19.81 -1.65
CA LEU A 142 9.05 -20.11 -1.23
C LEU A 142 9.42 -21.57 -1.53
N SER A 143 10.30 -21.76 -2.51
CA SER A 143 10.96 -23.01 -2.87
C SER A 143 12.44 -22.72 -3.13
N PRO A 144 13.34 -23.73 -3.16
CA PRO A 144 14.76 -23.52 -3.46
C PRO A 144 15.01 -22.71 -4.74
N GLU A 145 14.16 -22.86 -5.74
CA GLU A 145 14.26 -22.19 -7.05
C GLU A 145 13.72 -20.76 -7.05
N SER A 146 12.90 -20.39 -6.06
CA SER A 146 12.22 -19.09 -6.00
C SER A 146 12.75 -18.15 -4.92
N VAL A 147 13.66 -18.61 -4.05
CA VAL A 147 14.20 -17.85 -2.91
C VAL A 147 14.63 -16.43 -3.32
N GLU A 148 15.48 -16.31 -4.34
CA GLU A 148 16.00 -15.01 -4.80
C GLU A 148 14.88 -14.09 -5.32
N ARG A 149 13.91 -14.64 -6.06
CA ARG A 149 12.76 -13.89 -6.57
C ARG A 149 11.87 -13.38 -5.44
N VAL A 150 11.71 -14.17 -4.39
CA VAL A 150 10.90 -13.81 -3.22
C VAL A 150 11.62 -12.76 -2.38
N LEU A 151 12.92 -12.95 -2.15
CA LEU A 151 13.72 -12.10 -1.27
C LEU A 151 14.15 -10.78 -1.91
N VAL A 152 14.10 -10.61 -3.23
CA VAL A 152 14.38 -9.31 -3.89
C VAL A 152 13.48 -8.18 -3.38
N SER A 153 12.30 -8.51 -2.86
CA SER A 153 11.38 -7.56 -2.22
C SER A 153 11.87 -7.05 -0.86
N SER A 154 12.89 -7.70 -0.28
CA SER A 154 13.43 -7.36 1.04
C SER A 154 14.31 -6.11 0.96
N PRO A 155 14.17 -5.18 1.91
CA PRO A 155 15.12 -4.07 2.03
C PRO A 155 16.54 -4.59 2.25
N PRO A 156 17.58 -3.96 1.66
CA PRO A 156 18.97 -4.44 1.76
C PRO A 156 19.54 -4.36 3.18
N LEU A 157 18.97 -3.50 4.03
CA LEU A 157 19.34 -3.34 5.43
C LEU A 157 18.09 -3.19 6.27
N VAL A 158 18.05 -3.93 7.37
CA VAL A 158 17.00 -3.92 8.40
C VAL A 158 17.65 -3.93 9.79
N ALA A 159 16.93 -3.48 10.81
CA ALA A 159 17.36 -3.58 12.19
C ALA A 159 16.26 -4.16 13.08
N PHE A 160 16.68 -4.86 14.13
CA PHE A 160 15.82 -5.32 15.21
C PHE A 160 16.42 -4.88 16.53
N LYS A 161 15.60 -4.29 17.39
CA LYS A 161 16.01 -3.85 18.72
C LYS A 161 14.94 -4.26 19.73
N TYR A 162 15.38 -4.89 20.81
CA TYR A 162 14.50 -5.30 21.90
C TYR A 162 13.89 -4.07 22.58
N LYS A 163 12.57 -4.09 22.80
CA LYS A 163 11.80 -2.98 23.40
C LYS A 163 12.11 -1.62 22.78
N ALA A 164 12.20 -1.57 21.45
CA ALA A 164 12.35 -0.33 20.71
C ALA A 164 11.01 0.43 20.66
N GLU A 165 10.73 1.19 21.71
CA GLU A 165 9.58 2.09 21.79
C GLU A 165 10.02 3.54 21.57
N PRO A 166 9.38 4.29 20.66
CA PRO A 166 9.68 5.70 20.48
C PRO A 166 9.21 6.51 21.69
N LEU A 167 9.85 7.65 21.93
CA LEU A 167 9.46 8.56 22.99
C LEU A 167 8.11 9.22 22.64
N PRO A 168 7.20 9.42 23.62
CA PRO A 168 5.96 10.14 23.37
C PRO A 168 6.21 11.54 22.80
N GLY A 169 5.36 11.97 21.85
CA GLY A 169 5.44 13.28 21.21
C GLY A 169 6.52 13.41 20.13
N THR A 170 7.18 12.32 19.72
CA THR A 170 8.05 12.32 18.54
C THR A 170 7.31 11.84 17.29
N ALA A 171 7.85 12.19 16.12
CA ALA A 171 7.28 11.78 14.83
C ALA A 171 7.23 10.25 14.65
N GLU A 172 8.15 9.50 15.28
CA GLU A 172 8.11 8.04 15.32
C GLU A 172 6.90 7.52 16.11
N ALA A 173 6.58 8.14 17.25
CA ALA A 173 5.42 7.76 18.06
C ALA A 173 4.11 8.09 17.35
N GLU A 174 4.01 9.26 16.72
CA GLU A 174 2.87 9.66 15.89
C GLU A 174 2.66 8.71 14.71
N THR A 175 3.76 8.32 14.04
CA THR A 175 3.73 7.33 12.97
C THR A 175 3.16 6.00 13.48
N LEU A 176 3.63 5.49 14.61
CA LEU A 176 3.08 4.24 15.16
C LEU A 176 1.60 4.35 15.55
N GLU A 177 1.14 5.51 16.02
CA GLU A 177 -0.28 5.69 16.33
C GLU A 177 -1.15 5.52 15.07
N VAL A 178 -0.77 6.16 13.97
CA VAL A 178 -1.47 6.01 12.68
C VAL A 178 -1.40 4.56 12.19
N LEU A 179 -0.24 3.91 12.29
CA LEU A 179 -0.09 2.53 11.85
C LEU A 179 -0.85 1.53 12.73
N ARG A 180 -1.20 1.86 13.98
CA ARG A 180 -2.06 1.02 14.83
C ARG A 180 -3.54 1.21 14.57
N ARG A 181 -3.92 2.31 13.91
CA ARG A 181 -5.31 2.72 13.69
C ARG A 181 -5.43 3.28 12.28
N PRO A 182 -5.77 2.44 11.28
CA PRO A 182 -6.03 2.90 9.93
C PRO A 182 -6.99 4.07 9.93
N ARG A 183 -6.75 5.03 9.04
CA ARG A 183 -7.59 6.20 8.87
C ARG A 183 -8.05 6.31 7.43
N GLU A 184 -9.13 7.06 7.25
CA GLU A 184 -9.54 7.50 5.92
C GLU A 184 -8.70 8.71 5.53
N TRP A 185 -8.13 8.64 4.32
CA TRP A 185 -7.23 9.66 3.79
C TRP A 185 -7.92 10.61 2.81
N VAL A 186 -9.09 10.21 2.29
CA VAL A 186 -9.88 10.98 1.33
C VAL A 186 -11.35 10.97 1.73
N SER A 187 -12.06 12.07 1.48
CA SER A 187 -13.52 12.11 1.64
C SER A 187 -14.17 11.49 0.41
N LEU A 188 -15.05 10.50 0.62
CA LEU A 188 -15.83 9.90 -0.46
C LEU A 188 -17.01 10.79 -0.92
N GLY A 189 -17.22 11.94 -0.28
CA GLY A 189 -18.41 12.79 -0.44
C GLY A 189 -18.33 13.90 -1.50
N ASP A 190 -17.15 14.25 -2.01
CA ASP A 190 -16.98 15.30 -3.04
C ASP A 190 -16.80 14.70 -4.45
N GLN A 191 -17.59 13.68 -4.76
CA GLN A 191 -17.67 13.15 -6.11
C GLN A 191 -18.64 14.02 -6.92
N PRO A 192 -18.25 14.59 -8.07
CA PRO A 192 -19.24 15.15 -8.98
C PRO A 192 -20.16 14.02 -9.41
N ASP A 193 -21.42 14.09 -9.00
CA ASP A 193 -22.48 13.19 -9.43
C ASP A 193 -22.37 13.03 -10.94
N GLY A 194 -22.06 11.82 -11.42
CA GLY A 194 -22.06 11.46 -12.84
C GLY A 194 -23.45 11.52 -13.48
N ARG A 195 -24.40 12.24 -12.88
CA ARG A 195 -25.65 12.65 -13.50
C ARG A 195 -25.36 13.91 -14.29
N THR A 196 -24.82 13.73 -15.50
CA THR A 196 -25.03 14.73 -16.54
C THR A 196 -26.52 15.02 -16.59
N ALA A 197 -26.84 16.29 -16.38
CA ALA A 197 -28.17 16.83 -16.47
C ALA A 197 -28.80 16.42 -17.80
N ASP A 198 -29.87 15.65 -17.70
CA ASP A 198 -30.93 15.67 -18.70
C ASP A 198 -31.47 17.11 -18.76
N SER A 199 -31.07 17.86 -19.78
CA SER A 199 -31.78 19.06 -20.19
C SER A 199 -31.45 19.50 -21.62
N ARG A 200 -32.46 19.36 -22.47
CA ARG A 200 -32.77 20.03 -23.76
C ARG A 200 -32.35 19.33 -25.04
#